data_AF-C1FHG1-F1
#
_entry.id   AF-C1FHG1-F1
#
_cell.length_a   1.000
_cell.length_b   1.000
_cell.length_c   1.000
_cell.angle_alpha   90.00
_cell.angle_beta   90.00
_cell.angle_gamma   90.00
#
_symmetry.space_group_name_H-M   'P 1'
#
loop_
_entity.id
_entity.type
_entity.pdbx_description
1 polymer ?
#
loop_
_entity_poly.entity_id
_entity_poly.type
_entity_poly.pdbx_seq_one_letter_code
_entity_poly.pdbx_strand_id
1 'polypeptide(L)'
;MGAGGEQKPPARSGGGVCGGPVRRRLQPIGKPMERRASSLQRIKDAADWKRIGLHQKYADQTMTRPLMRGWFHALTAFIFTALIALDAHTLSPGPVTWFAVVTFVIPYWASTALHCVPWRRRTAHDLALALDFLGISAGFVGQSVGWVGVGTWRGVDEGASWRLRFAAWCARGNVSLAAALAWLLTCALYNRHRQPVMLYCRKARFAIVGANMLLLGCVETALCHDWRLNVALQLLGRVFVPWYFLRCVAVDAGGKGWLPLWDGVWSPHENWHCAILVLHCLQLHAVSIRHDGTSAFVTFLEVVGGSGHAGG
;
A
#
# COMPACT_ATOMS: atom_id res chain seq x y z
N MET A 1 21.75 -19.82 74.65
CA MET A 1 20.57 -19.00 74.34
C MET A 1 19.88 -19.63 73.13
N GLY A 2 18.59 -19.99 73.27
CA GLY A 2 17.67 -20.29 72.15
C GLY A 2 17.56 -21.75 71.67
N ALA A 3 16.79 -22.58 72.38
CA ALA A 3 16.12 -23.78 71.85
C ALA A 3 15.09 -23.35 70.76
N GLY A 4 14.79 -24.09 69.69
CA GLY A 4 14.38 -25.49 69.62
C GLY A 4 12.84 -25.58 69.70
N GLY A 5 12.17 -26.00 68.63
CA GLY A 5 10.72 -26.23 68.67
C GLY A 5 10.03 -26.42 67.31
N GLU A 6 10.10 -27.64 66.76
CA GLU A 6 9.07 -28.17 65.86
C GLU A 6 7.75 -28.33 66.62
N GLN A 7 6.62 -27.98 66.00
CA GLN A 7 5.29 -28.41 66.46
C GLN A 7 4.43 -28.93 65.30
N LYS A 8 4.03 -30.20 65.50
CA LYS A 8 3.03 -30.99 64.78
C LYS A 8 1.63 -30.35 64.81
N PRO A 9 0.73 -30.72 63.89
CA PRO A 9 -0.64 -30.20 63.81
C PRO A 9 -1.58 -30.95 64.78
N PRO A 10 -2.68 -30.33 65.24
CA PRO A 10 -3.68 -31.02 66.03
C PRO A 10 -4.75 -31.70 65.16
N ALA A 11 -5.25 -32.79 65.72
CA ALA A 11 -6.20 -33.74 65.18
C ALA A 11 -7.66 -33.27 65.27
N ARG A 12 -8.52 -33.98 64.50
CA ARG A 12 -9.99 -33.94 64.52
C ARG A 12 -10.58 -34.45 65.85
N SER A 13 -11.74 -33.90 66.22
CA SER A 13 -12.78 -34.59 67.00
C SER A 13 -14.19 -34.07 66.63
N GLY A 14 -15.21 -34.93 66.81
CA GLY A 14 -16.65 -34.86 66.43
C GLY A 14 -17.38 -33.51 66.62
N GLY A 15 -18.54 -33.25 66.04
CA GLY A 15 -19.66 -34.12 65.69
C GLY A 15 -20.96 -33.62 66.37
N GLY A 16 -21.99 -33.27 65.58
CA GLY A 16 -23.39 -33.13 66.00
C GLY A 16 -24.01 -31.73 65.93
N VAL A 17 -24.68 -31.37 64.82
CA VAL A 17 -26.15 -31.31 64.58
C VAL A 17 -26.74 -29.89 64.75
N CYS A 18 -27.10 -29.26 63.63
CA CYS A 18 -28.47 -28.77 63.34
C CYS A 18 -28.48 -28.06 61.97
N GLY A 19 -29.23 -28.64 61.03
CA GLY A 19 -29.31 -28.21 59.64
C GLY A 19 -30.20 -27.00 59.44
N GLY A 20 -29.67 -26.00 58.74
CA GLY A 20 -30.46 -25.03 57.98
C GLY A 20 -30.21 -25.26 56.48
N PRO A 21 -31.20 -25.02 55.60
CA PRO A 21 -31.00 -25.22 54.17
C PRO A 21 -30.04 -24.15 53.64
N VAL A 22 -28.77 -24.50 53.48
CA VAL A 22 -27.83 -23.71 52.69
C VAL A 22 -28.30 -23.80 51.24
N ARG A 23 -28.95 -22.74 50.75
CA ARG A 23 -29.14 -22.50 49.32
C ARG A 23 -27.77 -22.58 48.65
N ARG A 24 -27.43 -23.73 48.07
CA ARG A 24 -26.37 -23.82 47.06
C ARG A 24 -26.80 -22.91 45.92
N ARG A 25 -26.28 -21.68 45.88
CA ARG A 25 -26.19 -20.94 44.62
C ARG A 25 -25.35 -21.81 43.71
N LEU A 26 -26.00 -22.43 42.73
CA LEU A 26 -25.33 -22.94 41.56
C LEU A 26 -24.48 -21.79 41.02
N GLN A 27 -23.15 -21.93 41.06
CA GLN A 27 -22.30 -21.05 40.29
C GLN A 27 -22.72 -21.21 38.83
N PRO A 28 -22.92 -20.12 38.06
CA PRO A 28 -23.24 -20.24 36.66
C PRO A 28 -22.09 -20.99 35.97
N ILE A 29 -22.35 -22.23 35.56
CA ILE A 29 -21.48 -22.96 34.65
C ILE A 29 -21.66 -22.28 33.30
N GLY A 30 -20.72 -21.40 33.00
CA GLY A 30 -20.66 -20.69 31.74
C GLY A 30 -19.77 -19.48 31.89
N LYS A 31 -18.56 -19.53 31.32
CA LYS A 31 -17.87 -18.29 30.96
C LYS A 31 -18.90 -17.47 30.16
N PRO A 32 -19.12 -16.18 30.49
CA PRO A 32 -20.02 -15.37 29.70
C PRO A 32 -19.53 -15.47 28.26
N MET A 33 -20.41 -15.97 27.39
CA MET A 33 -20.16 -16.11 25.97
C MET A 33 -19.73 -14.72 25.49
N GLU A 34 -18.43 -14.56 25.25
CA GLU A 34 -17.80 -13.29 24.92
C GLU A 34 -18.58 -12.74 23.73
N ARG A 35 -19.38 -11.68 23.93
CA ARG A 35 -20.16 -11.06 22.86
C ARG A 35 -19.18 -10.76 21.75
N ARG A 36 -19.22 -11.53 20.65
CA ARG A 36 -18.38 -11.31 19.49
C ARG A 36 -18.59 -9.85 19.09
N ALA A 37 -17.58 -9.02 19.34
CA ALA A 37 -17.60 -7.62 18.93
C ALA A 37 -17.98 -7.56 17.45
N SER A 38 -18.96 -6.72 17.11
CA SER A 38 -19.39 -6.51 15.73
C SER A 38 -18.20 -6.11 14.86
N SER A 39 -18.27 -6.34 13.55
CA SER A 39 -17.20 -5.97 12.60
C SER A 39 -16.78 -4.50 12.76
N LEU A 40 -17.75 -3.59 12.92
CA LEU A 40 -17.51 -2.17 13.18
C LEU A 40 -16.77 -1.92 14.49
N GLN A 41 -17.12 -2.63 15.57
CA GLN A 41 -16.42 -2.50 16.83
C GLN A 41 -14.97 -2.99 16.71
N ARG A 42 -14.73 -4.10 16.00
CA ARG A 42 -13.37 -4.60 15.73
C ARG A 42 -12.52 -3.59 14.94
N ILE A 43 -13.12 -2.87 13.99
CA ILE A 43 -12.45 -1.80 13.23
C ILE A 43 -12.15 -0.60 14.14
N LYS A 44 -13.12 -0.16 14.95
CA LYS A 44 -12.92 0.91 15.95
C LYS A 44 -11.77 0.58 16.91
N ASP A 45 -11.68 -0.68 17.34
CA ASP A 45 -10.65 -1.14 18.27
C ASP A 45 -9.30 -1.45 17.58
N ALA A 46 -9.26 -1.50 16.25
CA ALA A 46 -8.04 -1.84 15.50
C ALA A 46 -7.04 -0.67 15.41
N ALA A 47 -7.49 0.57 15.56
CA ALA A 47 -6.67 1.77 15.42
C ALA A 47 -7.12 2.90 16.38
N ASP A 48 -6.24 3.87 16.61
CA ASP A 48 -6.59 5.10 17.33
C ASP A 48 -7.10 6.18 16.37
N TRP A 49 -8.36 6.06 15.93
CA TRP A 49 -8.94 6.96 14.94
C TRP A 49 -8.92 8.45 15.32
N LYS A 50 -8.68 8.80 16.59
CA LYS A 50 -8.52 10.21 17.03
C LYS A 50 -7.14 10.80 16.71
N ARG A 51 -6.16 9.97 16.35
CA ARG A 51 -4.75 10.36 16.13
C ARG A 51 -4.27 10.10 14.69
N ILE A 52 -5.20 10.07 13.73
CA ILE A 52 -4.86 9.93 12.31
C ILE A 52 -3.84 11.00 11.92
N GLY A 53 -2.70 10.56 11.37
CA GLY A 53 -1.60 11.43 10.95
C GLY A 53 -0.83 12.15 12.07
N LEU A 54 -1.18 11.94 13.34
CA LEU A 54 -0.57 12.61 14.51
C LEU A 54 0.28 11.65 15.39
N HIS A 55 0.40 10.38 15.00
CA HIS A 55 1.19 9.41 15.74
C HIS A 55 2.69 9.56 15.43
N GLN A 56 3.51 9.53 16.48
CA GLN A 56 4.97 9.68 16.38
C GLN A 56 5.69 8.40 15.95
N LYS A 57 5.09 7.23 16.22
CA LYS A 57 5.66 5.91 15.94
C LYS A 57 4.61 4.98 15.36
N TYR A 58 5.06 4.05 14.52
CA TYR A 58 4.24 2.98 13.99
C TYR A 58 3.86 1.95 15.06
N ALA A 59 2.94 1.04 14.71
CA ALA A 59 2.44 0.00 15.62
C ALA A 59 3.55 -0.92 16.15
N ASP A 60 4.63 -1.10 15.39
CA ASP A 60 5.80 -1.87 15.80
C ASP A 60 6.74 -1.12 16.77
N GLN A 61 6.51 0.17 17.01
CA GLN A 61 7.31 1.06 17.87
C GLN A 61 8.78 1.24 17.47
N THR A 62 9.19 0.64 16.35
CA THR A 62 10.60 0.62 15.90
C THR A 62 10.95 1.82 15.04
N MET A 63 9.97 2.36 14.30
CA MET A 63 10.20 3.44 13.34
C MET A 63 9.46 4.72 13.76
N THR A 64 10.21 5.82 13.82
CA THR A 64 9.66 7.17 13.97
C THR A 64 9.02 7.62 12.67
N ARG A 65 7.88 8.30 12.79
CA ARG A 65 7.09 8.80 11.66
C ARG A 65 7.28 10.32 11.51
N PRO A 66 7.76 10.80 10.35
CA PRO A 66 7.72 12.23 10.02
C PRO A 66 6.28 12.74 9.90
N LEU A 67 6.03 14.02 10.23
CA LEU A 67 4.68 14.60 10.21
C LEU A 67 3.98 14.38 8.88
N MET A 68 4.64 14.68 7.75
CA MET A 68 4.06 14.61 6.40
C MET A 68 3.94 13.20 5.82
N ARG A 69 4.44 12.18 6.54
CA ARG A 69 4.42 10.80 6.09
C ARG A 69 2.98 10.30 5.91
N GLY A 70 2.62 9.95 4.68
CA GLY A 70 1.26 9.54 4.32
C GLY A 70 0.30 10.69 4.03
N TRP A 71 0.50 11.92 4.54
CA TRP A 71 -0.33 13.07 4.15
C TRP A 71 -0.12 13.47 2.70
N PHE A 72 1.12 13.41 2.21
CA PHE A 72 1.42 13.54 0.78
C PHE A 72 0.65 12.49 -0.05
N HIS A 73 0.51 11.28 0.49
CA HIS A 73 -0.14 10.19 -0.22
C HIS A 73 -1.65 10.40 -0.25
N ALA A 74 -2.22 10.83 0.88
CA ALA A 74 -3.63 11.14 1.03
C ALA A 74 -4.05 12.29 0.12
N LEU A 75 -3.25 13.36 0.05
CA LEU A 75 -3.50 14.50 -0.83
C LEU A 75 -3.54 14.05 -2.30
N THR A 76 -2.53 13.29 -2.73
CA THR A 76 -2.46 12.75 -4.10
C THR A 76 -3.67 11.86 -4.39
N ALA A 77 -3.97 10.91 -3.51
CA ALA A 77 -5.12 10.02 -3.68
C ALA A 77 -6.43 10.79 -3.78
N PHE A 78 -6.62 11.80 -2.92
CA PHE A 78 -7.83 12.62 -2.89
C PHE A 78 -8.02 13.43 -4.17
N ILE A 79 -6.98 14.13 -4.63
CA ILE A 79 -7.02 14.91 -5.87
C ILE A 79 -7.43 14.01 -7.05
N PHE A 80 -6.73 12.89 -7.25
CA PHE A 80 -7.03 12.01 -8.39
C PHE A 80 -8.37 11.28 -8.25
N THR A 81 -8.80 10.92 -7.03
CA THR A 81 -10.14 10.36 -6.80
C THR A 81 -11.21 11.39 -7.18
N ALA A 82 -11.06 12.65 -6.78
CA ALA A 82 -11.99 13.72 -7.13
C ALA A 82 -12.02 13.98 -8.63
N LEU A 83 -10.85 14.04 -9.30
CA LEU A 83 -10.77 14.20 -10.75
C LEU A 83 -11.49 13.08 -11.50
N ILE A 84 -11.28 11.82 -11.11
CA ILE A 84 -11.96 10.67 -11.72
C ILE A 84 -13.48 10.69 -11.43
N ALA A 85 -13.89 11.13 -10.25
CA ALA A 85 -15.30 11.24 -9.91
C ALA A 85 -16.02 12.35 -10.68
N LEU A 86 -15.34 13.48 -10.95
CA LEU A 86 -15.89 14.57 -11.76
C LEU A 86 -15.99 14.20 -13.25
N ASP A 87 -15.05 13.40 -13.75
CA ASP A 87 -15.06 12.85 -15.10
C ASP A 87 -15.97 11.61 -15.25
N ALA A 88 -16.65 11.17 -14.18
CA ALA A 88 -17.45 9.95 -14.19
C ALA A 88 -18.64 9.96 -15.16
N HIS A 89 -18.99 11.12 -15.71
CA HIS A 89 -20.09 11.29 -16.66
C HIS A 89 -19.82 10.73 -18.07
N THR A 90 -18.62 10.22 -18.36
CA THR A 90 -18.21 9.72 -19.69
C THR A 90 -17.96 8.19 -19.77
N LEU A 91 -18.13 7.42 -18.69
CA LEU A 91 -17.45 6.12 -18.54
C LEU A 91 -18.14 4.88 -19.15
N SER A 92 -17.50 4.34 -20.18
CA SER A 92 -16.82 3.03 -20.08
C SER A 92 -15.34 3.30 -19.76
N PRO A 93 -14.65 2.56 -18.85
CA PRO A 93 -13.30 2.90 -18.43
C PRO A 93 -12.30 2.72 -19.57
N GLY A 94 -11.89 3.84 -20.17
CA GLY A 94 -10.80 3.87 -21.14
C GLY A 94 -9.44 3.54 -20.49
N PRO A 95 -8.42 3.22 -21.30
CA PRO A 95 -7.09 2.87 -20.81
C PRO A 95 -6.44 3.95 -19.92
N VAL A 96 -6.73 5.23 -20.17
CA VAL A 96 -6.18 6.38 -19.41
C VAL A 96 -6.81 6.47 -18.01
N THR A 97 -8.14 6.39 -17.89
CA THR A 97 -8.82 6.37 -16.59
C THR A 97 -8.37 5.16 -15.76
N TRP A 98 -8.25 3.99 -16.40
CA TRP A 98 -7.70 2.80 -15.75
C TRP A 98 -6.28 3.04 -15.22
N PHE A 99 -5.39 3.58 -16.07
CA PHE A 99 -4.04 3.97 -15.67
C PHE A 99 -4.06 4.89 -14.44
N ALA A 100 -4.95 5.88 -14.42
CA ALA A 100 -5.04 6.83 -13.32
C ALA A 100 -5.49 6.16 -12.02
N VAL A 101 -6.49 5.29 -12.06
CA VAL A 101 -6.99 4.54 -10.90
C VAL A 101 -5.91 3.65 -10.29
N VAL A 102 -5.22 2.85 -11.13
CA VAL A 102 -4.22 1.89 -10.65
C VAL A 102 -2.89 2.52 -10.27
N THR A 103 -2.64 3.78 -10.66
CA THR A 103 -1.39 4.49 -10.36
C THR A 103 -1.53 5.50 -9.21
N PHE A 104 -2.60 6.30 -9.21
CA PHE A 104 -2.77 7.42 -8.29
C PHE A 104 -3.81 7.18 -7.21
N VAL A 105 -4.78 6.30 -7.42
CA VAL A 105 -5.88 6.09 -6.46
C VAL A 105 -5.58 4.89 -5.57
N ILE A 106 -5.57 3.69 -6.13
CA ILE A 106 -5.49 2.45 -5.34
C ILE A 106 -4.17 2.37 -4.54
N PRO A 107 -2.98 2.56 -5.13
CA PRO A 107 -1.73 2.43 -4.38
C PRO A 107 -1.59 3.51 -3.31
N TYR A 108 -1.99 4.75 -3.62
CA TYR A 108 -1.85 5.87 -2.69
C TYR A 108 -2.84 5.77 -1.52
N TRP A 109 -4.06 5.24 -1.72
CA TRP A 109 -4.96 4.94 -0.61
C TRP A 109 -4.44 3.81 0.26
N ALA A 110 -3.88 2.73 -0.32
CA ALA A 110 -3.23 1.66 0.44
C ALA A 110 -2.07 2.21 1.28
N SER A 111 -1.27 3.08 0.68
CA SER A 111 -0.15 3.73 1.35
C SER A 111 -0.58 4.72 2.44
N THR A 112 -1.67 5.44 2.22
CA THR A 112 -2.31 6.29 3.24
C THR A 112 -2.79 5.46 4.43
N ALA A 113 -3.40 4.30 4.16
CA ALA A 113 -3.84 3.39 5.23
C ALA A 113 -2.66 2.89 6.08
N LEU A 114 -1.52 2.60 5.46
CA LEU A 114 -0.30 2.23 6.20
C LEU A 114 0.25 3.40 7.03
N HIS A 115 0.38 4.58 6.43
CA HIS A 115 1.16 5.67 6.99
C HIS A 115 0.39 6.67 7.86
N CYS A 116 -0.92 6.83 7.65
CA CYS A 116 -1.75 7.79 8.39
C CYS A 116 -2.55 7.15 9.51
N VAL A 117 -2.93 5.87 9.39
CA VAL A 117 -3.76 5.21 10.40
C VAL A 117 -2.88 4.69 11.55
N PRO A 118 -3.12 5.13 12.80
CA PRO A 118 -2.38 4.66 13.97
C PRO A 118 -2.91 3.30 14.43
N TRP A 119 -2.52 2.25 13.72
CA TRP A 119 -2.90 0.87 14.03
C TRP A 119 -2.49 0.49 15.46
N ARG A 120 -3.45 0.03 16.26
CA ARG A 120 -3.22 -0.51 17.61
C ARG A 120 -2.89 -2.00 17.56
N ARG A 121 -3.48 -2.71 16.61
CA ARG A 121 -3.24 -4.16 16.40
C ARG A 121 -2.13 -4.36 15.38
N ARG A 122 -1.08 -5.08 15.77
CA ARG A 122 0.03 -5.43 14.87
C ARG A 122 -0.44 -6.14 13.60
N THR A 123 -1.45 -7.01 13.72
CA THR A 123 -2.02 -7.71 12.56
C THR A 123 -2.68 -6.78 11.54
N ALA A 124 -3.29 -5.68 11.99
CA ALA A 124 -3.90 -4.70 11.09
C ALA A 124 -2.82 -3.86 10.39
N HIS A 125 -1.76 -3.49 11.12
CA HIS A 125 -0.59 -2.85 10.55
C HIS A 125 0.10 -3.73 9.49
N ASP A 126 0.33 -5.00 9.81
CA ASP A 126 0.95 -5.97 8.88
C ASP A 126 0.10 -6.15 7.60
N LEU A 127 -1.23 -6.13 7.72
CA LEU A 127 -2.13 -6.16 6.56
C LEU A 127 -2.04 -4.88 5.73
N ALA A 128 -2.08 -3.70 6.36
CA ALA A 128 -1.91 -2.43 5.66
C ALA A 128 -0.57 -2.37 4.92
N LEU A 129 0.48 -2.92 5.53
CA LEU A 129 1.80 -3.04 4.93
C LEU A 129 1.81 -3.97 3.71
N ALA A 130 1.18 -5.13 3.80
CA ALA A 130 1.04 -6.03 2.66
C ALA A 130 0.26 -5.37 1.51
N LEU A 131 -0.81 -4.63 1.83
CA LEU A 131 -1.61 -3.90 0.85
C LEU A 131 -0.81 -2.78 0.16
N ASP A 132 0.04 -2.07 0.89
CA ASP A 132 0.91 -1.04 0.32
C ASP A 132 1.91 -1.63 -0.70
N PHE A 133 2.59 -2.72 -0.33
CA PHE A 133 3.48 -3.44 -1.27
C PHE A 133 2.74 -4.01 -2.49
N LEU A 134 1.54 -4.54 -2.28
CA LEU A 134 0.67 -5.01 -3.36
C LEU A 134 0.25 -3.86 -4.26
N GLY A 135 -0.08 -2.69 -3.69
CA GLY A 135 -0.43 -1.48 -4.42
C GLY A 135 0.69 -1.04 -5.37
N ILE A 136 1.94 -1.06 -4.91
CA ILE A 136 3.11 -0.74 -5.76
C ILE A 136 3.19 -1.69 -6.96
N SER A 137 3.11 -3.01 -6.73
CA SER A 137 3.21 -4.00 -7.81
C SER A 137 1.99 -3.96 -8.75
N ALA A 138 0.79 -3.77 -8.20
CA ALA A 138 -0.44 -3.55 -8.97
C ALA A 138 -0.36 -2.28 -9.83
N GLY A 139 0.34 -1.24 -9.37
CA GLY A 139 0.66 -0.06 -10.16
C GLY A 139 1.43 -0.43 -11.43
N PHE A 140 2.56 -1.14 -11.32
CA PHE A 140 3.34 -1.57 -12.48
C PHE A 140 2.54 -2.43 -13.47
N VAL A 141 1.73 -3.36 -12.95
CA VAL A 141 0.83 -4.19 -13.75
C VAL A 141 -0.21 -3.33 -14.46
N GLY A 142 -0.94 -2.52 -13.71
CA GLY A 142 -2.03 -1.71 -14.21
C GLY A 142 -1.56 -0.70 -15.26
N GLN A 143 -0.39 -0.10 -15.07
CA GLN A 143 0.24 0.76 -16.07
C GLN A 143 0.60 -0.01 -17.34
N SER A 144 1.22 -1.20 -17.21
CA SER A 144 1.58 -2.02 -18.38
C SER A 144 0.34 -2.45 -19.18
N VAL A 145 -0.73 -2.84 -18.47
CA VAL A 145 -2.03 -3.15 -19.07
C VAL A 145 -2.65 -1.90 -19.71
N GLY A 146 -2.53 -0.73 -19.09
CA GLY A 146 -2.99 0.54 -19.65
C GLY A 146 -2.30 0.90 -20.96
N TRP A 147 -0.98 0.68 -21.06
CA TRP A 147 -0.21 0.91 -22.30
C TRP A 147 -0.61 -0.04 -23.45
N VAL A 148 -0.84 -1.32 -23.14
CA VAL A 148 -1.10 -2.37 -24.13
C VAL A 148 -2.60 -2.50 -24.46
N GLY A 149 -3.48 -2.18 -23.53
CA GLY A 149 -4.92 -2.36 -23.64
C GLY A 149 -5.35 -3.83 -23.65
N VAL A 150 -6.41 -4.11 -24.41
CA VAL A 150 -7.03 -5.45 -24.51
C VAL A 150 -6.08 -6.54 -25.01
N GLY A 151 -5.03 -6.15 -25.75
CA GLY A 151 -4.01 -7.07 -26.28
C GLY A 151 -3.18 -7.77 -25.19
N THR A 152 -3.24 -7.28 -23.94
CA THR A 152 -2.61 -7.96 -22.81
C THR A 152 -3.22 -9.34 -22.59
N TRP A 153 -4.54 -9.42 -22.65
CA TRP A 153 -5.34 -10.60 -22.27
C TRP A 153 -5.78 -11.44 -23.46
N ARG A 154 -6.24 -10.79 -24.53
CA ARG A 154 -6.79 -11.49 -25.71
C ARG A 154 -5.73 -11.94 -26.71
N GLY A 155 -4.46 -11.66 -26.43
CA GLY A 155 -3.40 -11.77 -27.42
C GLY A 155 -3.41 -10.55 -28.35
N VAL A 156 -2.38 -10.47 -29.18
CA VAL A 156 -2.22 -9.39 -30.16
C VAL A 156 -2.35 -10.02 -31.54
N ASP A 157 -3.10 -9.38 -32.44
CA ASP A 157 -3.34 -9.88 -33.80
C ASP A 157 -2.04 -10.17 -34.56
N GLU A 158 -2.07 -11.13 -35.48
CA GLU A 158 -0.89 -11.57 -36.23
C GLU A 158 -0.25 -10.44 -37.06
N GLY A 159 -1.06 -9.48 -37.53
CA GLY A 159 -0.62 -8.29 -38.26
C GLY A 159 -0.05 -7.16 -37.37
N ALA A 160 -0.10 -7.30 -36.05
CA ALA A 160 0.34 -6.24 -35.16
C ALA A 160 1.87 -6.05 -35.16
N SER A 161 2.31 -4.82 -34.86
CA SER A 161 3.73 -4.51 -34.76
C SER A 161 4.45 -5.41 -33.74
N TRP A 162 5.72 -5.74 -34.02
CA TRP A 162 6.56 -6.50 -33.10
C TRP A 162 6.66 -5.82 -31.73
N ARG A 163 6.65 -4.48 -31.71
CA ARG A 163 6.69 -3.65 -30.49
C ARG A 163 5.49 -3.90 -29.60
N LEU A 164 4.28 -3.96 -30.17
CA LEU A 164 3.05 -4.25 -29.43
C LEU A 164 3.03 -5.68 -28.90
N ARG A 165 3.48 -6.66 -29.70
CA ARG A 165 3.61 -8.05 -29.27
C ARG A 165 4.58 -8.20 -28.09
N PHE A 166 5.75 -7.56 -28.18
CA PHE A 166 6.75 -7.53 -27.12
C PHE A 166 6.20 -6.87 -25.84
N ALA A 167 5.57 -5.70 -25.97
CA ALA A 167 4.96 -5.01 -24.84
C ALA A 167 3.87 -5.85 -24.15
N ALA A 168 3.02 -6.56 -24.92
CA ALA A 168 2.01 -7.45 -24.36
C ALA A 168 2.62 -8.62 -23.58
N TRP A 169 3.74 -9.18 -24.05
CA TRP A 169 4.50 -10.20 -23.31
C TRP A 169 5.06 -9.66 -22.00
N CYS A 170 5.66 -8.46 -22.02
CA CYS A 170 6.15 -7.80 -20.80
C CYS A 170 5.01 -7.52 -19.81
N ALA A 171 3.85 -7.05 -20.29
CA ALA A 171 2.67 -6.81 -19.46
C ALA A 171 2.15 -8.09 -18.79
N ARG A 172 2.11 -9.22 -19.51
CA ARG A 172 1.77 -10.53 -18.93
C ARG A 172 2.80 -10.99 -17.89
N GLY A 173 4.09 -10.83 -18.19
CA GLY A 173 5.16 -11.09 -17.22
C GLY A 173 5.00 -10.28 -15.94
N ASN A 174 4.59 -9.01 -16.08
CA ASN A 174 4.26 -8.15 -14.95
C ASN A 174 3.15 -8.70 -14.07
N VAL A 175 2.06 -9.19 -14.69
CA VAL A 175 0.94 -9.82 -13.97
C VAL A 175 1.42 -11.06 -13.19
N SER A 176 2.22 -11.92 -13.82
CA SER A 176 2.75 -13.13 -13.17
C SER A 176 3.63 -12.80 -11.96
N LEU A 177 4.49 -11.79 -12.08
CA LEU A 177 5.32 -11.31 -10.98
C LEU A 177 4.50 -10.73 -9.83
N ALA A 178 3.46 -9.94 -10.13
CA ALA A 178 2.57 -9.41 -9.09
C ALA A 178 1.79 -10.52 -8.36
N ALA A 179 1.32 -11.54 -9.09
CA ALA A 179 0.70 -12.71 -8.49
C ALA A 179 1.67 -13.46 -7.56
N ALA A 180 2.94 -13.61 -7.96
CA ALA A 180 3.97 -14.19 -7.11
C ALA A 180 4.23 -13.35 -5.84
N LEU A 181 4.25 -12.01 -5.96
CA LEU A 181 4.37 -11.13 -4.79
C LEU A 181 3.17 -11.28 -3.85
N ALA A 182 1.95 -11.34 -4.38
CA ALA A 182 0.73 -11.51 -3.61
C ALA A 182 0.73 -12.83 -2.83
N TRP A 183 1.18 -13.91 -3.48
CA TRP A 183 1.39 -15.19 -2.82
C TRP A 183 2.41 -15.07 -1.67
N LEU A 184 3.59 -14.48 -1.93
CA LEU A 184 4.62 -14.30 -0.90
C LEU A 184 4.14 -13.47 0.29
N LEU A 185 3.39 -12.39 0.06
CA LEU A 185 2.83 -11.55 1.12
C LEU A 185 1.73 -12.27 1.90
N THR A 186 0.93 -13.11 1.24
CA THR A 186 -0.05 -13.97 1.92
C THR A 186 0.65 -14.97 2.83
N CYS A 187 1.71 -15.62 2.36
CA CYS A 187 2.54 -16.49 3.18
C CYS A 187 3.19 -15.73 4.33
N ALA A 188 3.69 -14.51 4.10
CA ALA A 188 4.26 -13.65 5.13
C ALA A 188 3.24 -13.34 6.23
N LEU A 189 2.01 -12.98 5.86
CA LEU A 189 0.91 -12.73 6.79
C LEU A 189 0.55 -13.97 7.61
N TYR A 190 0.55 -15.16 7.01
CA TYR A 190 0.31 -16.42 7.72
C TYR A 190 1.44 -16.72 8.72
N ASN A 191 2.69 -16.48 8.32
CA ASN A 191 3.89 -16.74 9.11
C ASN A 191 4.31 -15.59 10.05
N ARG A 192 3.50 -14.53 10.15
CA ARG A 192 3.83 -13.30 10.92
C ARG A 192 4.17 -13.51 12.39
N HIS A 193 3.73 -14.62 12.97
CA HIS A 193 4.02 -15.00 14.36
C HIS A 193 5.48 -15.45 14.54
N ARG A 194 6.15 -15.91 13.48
CA ARG A 194 7.56 -16.35 13.51
C ARG A 194 8.52 -15.23 13.09
N GLN A 195 8.12 -14.45 12.09
CA GLN A 195 8.94 -13.40 11.52
C GLN A 195 8.07 -12.21 11.11
N PRO A 196 8.50 -10.95 11.33
CA PRO A 196 7.79 -9.78 10.84
C PRO A 196 7.61 -9.81 9.32
N VAL A 197 6.43 -9.41 8.83
CA VAL A 197 6.09 -9.37 7.38
C VAL A 197 7.13 -8.57 6.59
N MET A 198 7.65 -7.48 7.17
CA MET A 198 8.68 -6.64 6.55
C MET A 198 10.00 -7.35 6.26
N LEU A 199 10.32 -8.42 6.98
CA LEU A 199 11.57 -9.16 6.81
C LEU A 199 11.38 -10.44 5.99
N TYR A 200 10.15 -10.96 5.92
CA TYR A 200 9.84 -12.18 5.18
C TYR A 200 10.21 -12.05 3.70
N CYS A 201 11.09 -12.94 3.24
CA CYS A 201 11.60 -13.01 1.86
C CYS A 201 11.94 -11.64 1.24
N ARG A 202 12.49 -10.70 2.04
CA ARG A 202 12.71 -9.29 1.65
C ARG A 202 13.43 -9.15 0.31
N LYS A 203 14.52 -9.92 0.10
CA LYS A 203 15.30 -9.91 -1.15
C LYS A 203 14.46 -10.33 -2.35
N ALA A 204 13.66 -11.39 -2.23
CA ALA A 204 12.79 -11.85 -3.30
C ALA A 204 11.69 -10.82 -3.61
N ARG A 205 11.08 -10.20 -2.59
CA ARG A 205 10.08 -9.14 -2.80
C ARG A 205 10.66 -7.95 -3.55
N PHE A 206 11.85 -7.48 -3.18
CA PHE A 206 12.51 -6.41 -3.93
C PHE A 206 12.93 -6.82 -5.34
N ALA A 207 13.38 -8.06 -5.54
CA ALA A 207 13.70 -8.56 -6.87
C ALA A 207 12.45 -8.59 -7.78
N ILE A 208 11.30 -9.02 -7.24
CA ILE A 208 10.02 -9.03 -7.97
C ILE A 208 9.59 -7.60 -8.32
N VAL A 209 9.63 -6.68 -7.36
CA VAL A 209 9.27 -5.26 -7.58
C VAL A 209 10.22 -4.61 -8.60
N GLY A 210 11.53 -4.87 -8.50
CA GLY A 210 12.52 -4.40 -9.46
C GLY A 210 12.29 -4.97 -10.86
N ALA A 211 11.99 -6.27 -10.97
CA ALA A 211 11.63 -6.89 -12.24
C ALA A 211 10.32 -6.31 -12.80
N ASN A 212 9.33 -6.01 -11.95
CA ASN A 212 8.10 -5.36 -12.39
C ASN A 212 8.37 -4.00 -13.06
N MET A 213 9.19 -3.19 -12.39
CA MET A 213 9.61 -1.88 -12.86
C MET A 213 10.39 -1.94 -14.18
N LEU A 214 11.28 -2.92 -14.34
CA LEU A 214 12.02 -3.15 -15.58
C LEU A 214 11.11 -3.57 -16.73
N LEU A 215 10.19 -4.50 -16.50
CA LEU A 215 9.21 -4.93 -17.51
C LEU A 215 8.30 -3.77 -17.93
N LEU A 216 7.88 -2.91 -16.99
CA LEU A 216 7.16 -1.69 -17.36
C LEU A 216 8.04 -0.76 -18.21
N GLY A 217 9.34 -0.64 -17.91
CA GLY A 217 10.27 0.14 -18.72
C GLY A 217 10.41 -0.39 -20.15
N CYS A 218 10.37 -1.71 -20.33
CA CYS A 218 10.31 -2.34 -21.65
C CYS A 218 9.02 -1.97 -22.41
N VAL A 219 7.87 -1.97 -21.72
CA VAL A 219 6.58 -1.57 -22.30
C VAL A 219 6.61 -0.11 -22.74
N GLU A 220 7.06 0.80 -21.86
CA GLU A 220 7.20 2.22 -22.16
C GLU A 220 8.15 2.44 -23.34
N THR A 221 9.30 1.78 -23.35
CA THR A 221 10.29 1.92 -24.43
C THR A 221 9.74 1.44 -25.77
N ALA A 222 8.92 0.40 -25.77
CA ALA A 222 8.31 -0.13 -26.99
C ALA A 222 7.18 0.76 -27.52
N LEU A 223 6.42 1.42 -26.64
CA LEU A 223 5.14 2.05 -26.98
C LEU A 223 5.10 3.58 -26.85
N CYS A 224 6.08 4.19 -26.19
CA CYS A 224 6.22 5.65 -26.12
C CYS A 224 6.89 6.15 -27.42
N HIS A 225 6.15 6.97 -28.17
CA HIS A 225 6.61 7.46 -29.48
C HIS A 225 7.60 8.63 -29.38
N ASP A 226 7.47 9.48 -28.35
CA ASP A 226 8.41 10.57 -28.10
C ASP A 226 9.66 10.04 -27.38
N TRP A 227 10.79 10.06 -28.08
CA TRP A 227 12.06 9.56 -27.55
C TRP A 227 12.58 10.41 -26.38
N ARG A 228 12.32 11.73 -26.35
CA ARG A 228 12.77 12.61 -25.26
C ARG A 228 12.02 12.27 -23.98
N LEU A 229 10.71 12.14 -24.10
CA LEU A 229 9.85 11.71 -23.00
C LEU A 229 10.24 10.32 -22.54
N ASN A 230 10.45 9.37 -23.46
CA ASN A 230 10.88 8.02 -23.09
C ASN A 230 12.23 8.02 -22.34
N VAL A 231 13.23 8.78 -22.81
CA VAL A 231 14.52 8.92 -22.10
C VAL A 231 14.30 9.47 -20.69
N ALA A 232 13.45 10.49 -20.52
CA ALA A 232 13.12 11.02 -19.20
C ALA A 232 12.43 9.98 -18.31
N LEU A 233 11.48 9.20 -18.84
CA LEU A 233 10.81 8.11 -18.13
C LEU A 233 11.78 7.00 -17.68
N GLN A 234 12.73 6.62 -18.54
CA GLN A 234 13.73 5.61 -18.20
C GLN A 234 14.74 6.13 -17.17
N LEU A 235 15.28 7.34 -17.35
CA LEU A 235 16.23 7.93 -16.41
C LEU A 235 15.58 8.17 -15.04
N LEU A 236 14.39 8.75 -15.01
CA LEU A 236 13.71 9.02 -13.75
C LEU A 236 13.25 7.72 -13.08
N GLY A 237 12.58 6.83 -13.83
CA GLY A 237 11.95 5.63 -13.26
C GLY A 237 12.89 4.46 -13.00
N ARG A 238 13.99 4.31 -13.75
CA ARG A 238 14.85 3.11 -13.69
C ARG A 238 16.25 3.41 -13.20
N VAL A 239 16.66 4.68 -13.20
CA VAL A 239 17.94 5.10 -12.64
C VAL A 239 17.73 5.88 -11.35
N PHE A 240 17.10 7.06 -11.42
CA PHE A 240 17.00 7.96 -10.28
C PHE A 240 16.15 7.40 -9.13
N VAL A 241 14.89 7.02 -9.40
CA VAL A 241 13.96 6.52 -8.37
C VAL A 241 14.52 5.29 -7.63
N PRO A 242 15.05 4.25 -8.30
CA PRO A 242 15.64 3.09 -7.63
C PRO A 242 16.92 3.41 -6.89
N TRP A 243 17.82 4.19 -7.50
CA TRP A 243 19.07 4.59 -6.87
C TRP A 243 18.81 5.39 -5.58
N TYR A 244 17.92 6.37 -5.66
CA TYR A 244 17.57 7.22 -4.53
C TYR A 244 16.88 6.40 -3.42
N PHE A 245 15.99 5.46 -3.80
CA PHE A 245 15.39 4.55 -2.83
C PHE A 245 16.44 3.76 -2.05
N LEU A 246 17.34 3.06 -2.77
CA LEU A 246 18.36 2.21 -2.16
C LEU A 246 19.35 3.01 -1.31
N ARG A 247 19.69 4.23 -1.76
CA ARG A 247 20.70 5.06 -1.08
C ARG A 247 20.16 5.81 0.14
N CYS A 248 18.89 6.25 0.08
CA CYS A 248 18.35 7.24 1.01
C CYS A 248 17.08 6.82 1.75
N VAL A 249 16.36 5.80 1.29
CA VAL A 249 14.99 5.50 1.77
C VAL A 249 14.83 4.09 2.31
N ALA A 250 15.57 3.11 1.76
CA ALA A 250 15.55 1.75 2.25
C ALA A 250 15.83 1.70 3.76
N VAL A 251 15.28 0.70 4.45
CA VAL A 251 15.36 0.60 5.93
C VAL A 251 16.81 0.62 6.44
N ASP A 252 17.74 0.17 5.61
CA ASP A 252 19.19 0.06 5.81
C ASP A 252 19.99 1.14 5.05
N ALA A 253 19.33 2.18 4.55
CA ALA A 253 19.98 3.28 3.86
C ALA A 253 20.90 4.08 4.80
N GLY A 254 22.16 4.23 4.41
CA GLY A 254 23.14 5.04 5.14
C GLY A 254 23.24 6.51 4.71
N GLY A 255 22.45 6.95 3.72
CA GLY A 255 22.50 8.31 3.18
C GLY A 255 21.25 9.12 3.51
N LYS A 256 21.39 10.43 3.71
CA LYS A 256 20.26 11.37 3.82
C LYS A 256 19.82 11.95 2.47
N GLY A 257 20.63 11.77 1.42
CA GLY A 257 20.43 12.42 0.13
C GLY A 257 20.84 13.90 0.16
N TRP A 258 20.66 14.57 -0.97
CA TRP A 258 21.01 15.99 -1.20
C TRP A 258 19.77 16.88 -1.36
N LEU A 259 18.58 16.29 -1.34
CA LEU A 259 17.32 17.01 -1.42
C LEU A 259 16.95 17.60 -0.05
N PRO A 260 16.18 18.71 -0.01
CA PRO A 260 15.81 19.38 1.24
C PRO A 260 15.09 18.43 2.22
N LEU A 261 15.42 18.57 3.51
CA LEU A 261 14.83 17.82 4.61
C LEU A 261 14.36 18.78 5.70
N TRP A 262 13.34 18.35 6.47
CA TRP A 262 12.89 19.06 7.66
C TRP A 262 12.72 18.04 8.78
N ASP A 263 13.59 18.10 9.78
CA ASP A 263 13.59 17.16 10.91
C ASP A 263 12.20 17.03 11.55
N GLY A 264 11.75 15.79 11.71
CA GLY A 264 10.43 15.46 12.25
C GLY A 264 9.24 15.74 11.32
N VAL A 265 9.43 16.45 10.20
CA VAL A 265 8.34 16.85 9.28
C VAL A 265 8.45 16.16 7.93
N TRP A 266 9.63 16.21 7.32
CA TRP A 266 9.91 15.79 5.95
C TRP A 266 11.23 15.03 5.88
N SER A 267 11.20 13.83 5.30
CA SER A 267 12.35 12.92 5.24
C SER A 267 12.68 12.53 3.80
N PRO A 268 13.80 11.82 3.56
CA PRO A 268 14.15 11.37 2.21
C PRO A 268 13.05 10.55 1.53
N HIS A 269 12.22 9.84 2.29
CA HIS A 269 11.11 9.07 1.74
C HIS A 269 10.05 9.95 1.06
N GLU A 270 9.73 11.12 1.62
CA GLU A 270 8.79 12.05 0.98
C GLU A 270 9.37 12.61 -0.31
N ASN A 271 10.66 12.97 -0.34
CA ASN A 271 11.35 13.38 -1.56
C ASN A 271 11.29 12.31 -2.66
N TRP A 272 11.44 11.04 -2.27
CA TRP A 272 11.31 9.91 -3.19
C TRP A 272 9.91 9.79 -3.77
N HIS A 273 8.87 9.96 -2.95
CA HIS A 273 7.48 9.98 -3.44
C HIS A 273 7.17 11.18 -4.33
N CYS A 274 7.76 12.35 -4.07
CA CYS A 274 7.65 13.48 -5.00
C CYS A 274 8.23 13.15 -6.37
N ALA A 275 9.40 12.50 -6.43
CA ALA A 275 10.00 12.07 -7.69
C ALA A 275 9.15 11.01 -8.40
N ILE A 276 8.55 10.07 -7.66
CA ILE A 276 7.59 9.10 -8.20
C ILE A 276 6.33 9.79 -8.72
N LEU A 277 5.80 10.79 -8.02
CA LEU A 277 4.63 11.53 -8.48
C LEU A 277 4.92 12.23 -9.81
N VAL A 278 6.08 12.90 -9.94
CA VAL A 278 6.51 13.50 -11.20
C VAL A 278 6.62 12.45 -12.31
N LEU A 279 7.23 11.29 -12.02
CA LEU A 279 7.28 10.16 -12.96
C LEU A 279 5.88 9.73 -13.40
N HIS A 280 4.97 9.49 -12.45
CA HIS A 280 3.60 9.06 -12.74
C HIS A 280 2.85 10.10 -13.58
N CYS A 281 3.05 11.39 -13.34
CA CYS A 281 2.49 12.45 -14.17
C CYS A 281 3.03 12.39 -15.61
N LEU A 282 4.34 12.23 -15.80
CA LEU A 282 4.93 12.07 -17.12
C LEU A 282 4.43 10.80 -17.84
N GLN A 283 4.26 9.70 -17.11
CA GLN A 283 3.70 8.46 -17.66
C GLN A 283 2.23 8.63 -18.04
N LEU A 284 1.42 9.29 -17.21
CA LEU A 284 0.02 9.60 -17.52
C LEU A 284 -0.07 10.43 -18.81
N HIS A 285 0.73 11.49 -18.91
CA HIS A 285 0.83 12.31 -20.11
C HIS A 285 1.14 11.46 -21.36
N ALA A 286 2.13 10.58 -21.26
CA ALA A 286 2.55 9.72 -22.36
C ALA A 286 1.45 8.72 -22.78
N VAL A 287 0.73 8.13 -21.81
CA VAL A 287 -0.38 7.20 -22.06
C VAL A 287 -1.58 7.92 -22.68
N SER A 288 -1.89 9.14 -22.24
CA SER A 288 -2.98 9.94 -22.83
C SER A 288 -2.69 10.29 -24.28
N ILE A 289 -1.49 10.78 -24.60
CA ILE A 289 -1.12 11.06 -26.00
C ILE A 289 -1.26 9.81 -26.87
N ARG A 290 -0.88 8.63 -26.34
CA ARG A 290 -0.96 7.37 -27.07
C ARG A 290 -2.39 6.96 -27.41
N HIS A 291 -3.33 7.10 -26.47
CA HIS A 291 -4.69 6.58 -26.64
C HIS A 291 -5.67 7.63 -27.16
N ASP A 292 -5.55 8.87 -26.70
CA ASP A 292 -6.54 9.92 -26.94
C ASP A 292 -6.01 11.00 -27.90
N GLY A 293 -4.72 10.95 -28.27
CA GLY A 293 -4.06 11.95 -29.12
C GLY A 293 -3.82 13.30 -28.44
N THR A 294 -4.38 13.50 -27.24
CA THR A 294 -4.21 14.70 -26.41
C THR A 294 -3.70 14.33 -25.02
N SER A 295 -3.06 15.28 -24.36
CA SER A 295 -2.61 15.11 -22.98
C SER A 295 -3.80 15.20 -22.03
N ALA A 296 -3.96 14.24 -21.11
CA ALA A 296 -5.00 14.35 -20.09
C ALA A 296 -4.87 15.62 -19.25
N PHE A 297 -3.66 16.18 -19.08
CA PHE A 297 -3.49 17.47 -18.40
C PHE A 297 -4.12 18.65 -19.14
N VAL A 298 -4.18 18.61 -20.47
CA VAL A 298 -4.85 19.64 -21.27
C VAL A 298 -6.36 19.53 -21.07
N THR A 299 -6.91 18.32 -21.18
CA THR A 299 -8.33 18.04 -20.91
C THR A 299 -8.72 18.40 -19.48
N PHE A 300 -7.87 18.13 -18.48
CA PHE A 300 -8.13 18.49 -17.08
C PHE A 300 -8.08 20.01 -16.83
N LEU A 301 -7.15 20.73 -17.46
CA LEU A 301 -7.09 22.19 -17.37
C LEU A 301 -8.27 22.86 -18.07
N GLU A 302 -8.84 22.26 -19.12
CA GLU A 302 -10.05 22.76 -19.77
C GLU A 302 -11.30 22.55 -18.92
N VAL A 303 -11.40 21.41 -18.21
CA VAL A 303 -12.51 21.10 -17.28
C VAL A 303 -12.47 21.99 -16.04
N VAL A 304 -11.27 22.24 -15.47
CA VAL A 304 -11.11 23.10 -14.28
C VAL A 304 -11.07 24.58 -14.65
N GLY A 305 -10.53 24.92 -15.82
CA GLY A 305 -10.38 26.28 -16.32
C GLY A 305 -11.64 26.87 -16.95
N GLY A 306 -12.71 26.10 -17.09
CA GLY A 306 -13.98 26.57 -17.60
C GLY A 306 -13.85 27.13 -19.02
N SER A 307 -13.58 26.27 -20.00
CA SER A 307 -13.82 26.62 -21.39
C SER A 307 -15.32 26.70 -21.64
N GLY A 308 -15.92 27.81 -21.19
CA GLY A 308 -17.20 28.28 -21.69
C GLY A 308 -17.03 28.56 -23.18
N HIS A 309 -17.38 27.57 -24.01
CA HIS A 309 -17.89 27.89 -25.34
C HIS A 309 -19.24 28.56 -25.15
N ALA A 310 -19.19 29.88 -24.97
CA ALA A 310 -20.22 30.76 -25.46
C ALA A 310 -20.36 30.48 -26.96
N GLY A 311 -21.38 29.71 -27.31
CA GLY A 311 -21.84 29.62 -28.69
C GLY A 311 -22.36 30.98 -29.11
N GLY A 312 -21.64 31.63 -30.01
CA GLY A 312 -22.20 32.56 -30.98
C GLY A 312 -22.56 31.82 -32.24
#